data_AF-A0A9X4AJ30-F1
#
_entry.id   AF-A0A9X4AJ30-F1
#
_cell.length_a   1.000
_cell.length_b   1.000
_cell.length_c   1.000
_cell.angle_alpha   90.00
_cell.angle_beta   90.00
_cell.angle_gamma   90.00
#
_symmetry.space_group_name_H-M   'P 1'
#
loop_
_entity.id
_entity.type
_entity.pdbx_description
1 polymer ?
#
loop_
_entity_poly.entity_id
_entity_poly.type
_entity_poly.pdbx_seq_one_letter_code
_entity_poly.pdbx_strand_id
1 'polypeptide(L)'
;MGYVLPVDNYQYQQYQNRVVKTKQDPYPIEKPFKTQLSMSYMDQEKQLEKHVEHKKKTNVTGHAVDFVYTEMTGKGYFINERI
;
A
#
# COMPACT_ATOMS: atom_id res chain seq x y z
N MET A 1 -48.68 -33.50 42.76
CA MET A 1 -47.92 -33.52 41.48
C MET A 1 -46.56 -32.91 41.79
N GLY A 2 -45.49 -33.70 41.73
CA GLY A 2 -44.15 -33.24 42.11
C GLY A 2 -43.47 -32.56 40.93
N TYR A 3 -42.98 -31.34 41.14
CA TYR A 3 -42.11 -30.67 40.18
C TYR A 3 -40.68 -31.12 40.43
N VAL A 4 -40.05 -31.73 39.43
CA VAL A 4 -38.62 -32.04 39.45
C VAL A 4 -37.91 -30.85 38.81
N LEU A 5 -37.00 -30.23 39.57
CA LEU A 5 -36.18 -29.14 39.07
C LEU A 5 -35.09 -29.73 38.15
N PRO A 6 -34.93 -29.25 36.91
CA PRO A 6 -33.87 -29.72 36.04
C PRO A 6 -32.51 -29.40 36.65
N VAL A 7 -31.65 -30.42 36.71
CA VAL A 7 -30.25 -30.27 37.15
C VAL A 7 -29.39 -29.98 35.94
N ASP A 8 -28.71 -28.84 35.96
CA ASP A 8 -27.76 -28.47 34.91
C ASP A 8 -26.51 -29.33 34.97
N ASN A 9 -26.23 -30.06 33.90
CA ASN A 9 -25.05 -30.92 33.79
C ASN A 9 -23.89 -30.16 33.13
N TYR A 10 -23.33 -29.17 33.83
CA TYR A 10 -22.22 -28.35 33.33
C TYR A 10 -21.02 -29.19 32.85
N GLN A 11 -20.69 -30.26 33.57
CA GLN A 11 -19.59 -31.15 33.21
C GLN A 11 -19.83 -31.85 31.87
N TYR A 12 -21.05 -32.36 31.66
CA TYR A 12 -21.43 -33.00 30.41
C TYR A 12 -21.39 -32.01 29.24
N GLN A 13 -21.93 -30.80 29.42
CA GLN A 13 -21.91 -29.76 28.40
C GLN A 13 -20.46 -29.38 28.02
N GLN A 14 -19.56 -29.24 29.00
CA GLN A 14 -18.16 -28.96 28.74
C GLN A 14 -17.46 -30.10 28.00
N TYR A 15 -17.73 -31.35 28.37
CA TYR A 15 -17.17 -32.52 27.67
C TYR A 15 -17.66 -32.60 26.22
N GLN A 16 -18.97 -32.45 26.01
CA GLN A 16 -19.58 -32.42 24.69
C GLN A 16 -18.95 -31.33 23.82
N ASN A 17 -18.79 -30.13 24.37
CA ASN A 17 -18.16 -29.01 23.67
C ASN A 17 -16.70 -29.29 23.32
N ARG A 18 -15.97 -30.09 24.10
CA ARG A 18 -14.58 -30.46 23.79
C ARG A 18 -14.50 -31.56 22.72
N VAL A 19 -15.39 -32.54 22.77
CA VAL A 19 -15.39 -33.68 21.85
C VAL A 19 -15.95 -33.31 20.49
N VAL A 20 -17.03 -32.51 20.45
CA VAL A 20 -17.73 -32.16 19.21
C VAL A 20 -17.09 -30.98 18.49
N LYS A 21 -16.28 -30.15 19.18
CA LYS A 21 -15.65 -29.00 18.53
C LYS A 21 -14.69 -29.48 17.44
N THR A 22 -15.05 -29.17 16.20
CA THR A 22 -14.21 -29.41 15.03
C THR A 22 -12.86 -28.72 15.22
N LYS A 23 -11.77 -29.42 14.91
CA LYS A 23 -10.40 -28.91 14.98
C LYS A 23 -10.32 -27.57 14.26
N GLN A 24 -10.10 -26.48 15.01
CA GLN A 24 -9.86 -25.17 14.40
C GLN A 24 -8.49 -25.21 13.73
N ASP A 25 -8.45 -24.87 12.45
CA ASP A 25 -7.20 -24.71 11.72
C ASP A 25 -6.49 -23.45 12.24
N PRO A 26 -5.25 -23.54 12.76
CA PRO A 26 -4.50 -22.36 13.18
C PRO A 26 -4.16 -21.41 12.02
N TYR A 27 -4.19 -21.90 10.78
CA TYR A 27 -3.86 -21.12 9.58
C TYR A 27 -4.94 -21.30 8.49
N PRO A 28 -6.14 -20.71 8.67
CA PRO A 28 -7.17 -20.79 7.66
C PRO A 28 -6.70 -20.10 6.37
N ILE A 29 -6.63 -20.84 5.26
CA ILE A 29 -6.38 -20.27 3.94
C ILE A 29 -7.66 -19.53 3.51
N GLU A 30 -7.65 -18.20 3.59
CA GLU A 30 -8.78 -17.37 3.16
C GLU A 30 -8.95 -17.41 1.63
N LYS A 31 -10.20 -17.35 1.16
CA LYS A 31 -10.49 -17.27 -0.27
C LYS A 31 -10.19 -15.85 -0.78
N PRO A 32 -9.64 -15.70 -1.99
CA PRO A 32 -9.43 -14.38 -2.56
C PRO A 32 -10.78 -13.68 -2.75
N PHE A 33 -10.90 -12.46 -2.25
CA PHE A 33 -12.06 -11.60 -2.48
C PHE A 33 -11.78 -10.63 -3.62
N LYS A 34 -12.83 -10.28 -4.38
CA LYS A 34 -12.71 -9.28 -5.44
C LYS A 34 -12.52 -7.91 -4.80
N THR A 35 -11.38 -7.27 -5.04
CA THR A 35 -11.18 -5.87 -4.68
C THR A 35 -11.85 -4.97 -5.71
N GLN A 36 -12.54 -3.92 -5.26
CA GLN A 36 -13.02 -2.87 -6.15
C GLN A 36 -11.86 -1.90 -6.37
N LEU A 37 -11.38 -1.80 -7.62
CA LEU A 37 -10.39 -0.81 -7.99
C LEU A 37 -11.03 0.57 -7.82
N SER A 38 -10.72 1.28 -6.72
CA SER A 38 -11.22 2.62 -6.51
C SER A 38 -10.62 3.54 -7.58
N MET A 39 -11.47 4.33 -8.24
CA MET A 39 -11.10 5.26 -9.31
C MET A 39 -10.04 6.30 -8.88
N SER A 40 -9.72 6.37 -7.59
CA SER A 40 -8.65 7.20 -7.02
C SER A 40 -7.28 6.98 -7.68
N TYR A 41 -6.98 5.76 -8.13
CA TYR A 41 -5.72 5.50 -8.84
C TYR A 41 -5.64 6.25 -10.19
N MET A 42 -6.75 6.35 -10.92
CA MET A 42 -6.80 7.06 -12.20
C MET A 42 -6.68 8.58 -12.01
N ASP A 43 -7.17 9.11 -10.88
CA ASP A 43 -7.04 10.54 -10.56
C ASP A 43 -5.60 10.92 -10.20
N GLN A 44 -4.80 10.01 -9.63
CA GLN A 44 -3.39 10.24 -9.33
C GLN A 44 -2.53 10.33 -10.59
N GLU A 45 -2.75 9.45 -11.58
CA GLU A 45 -2.03 9.51 -12.87
C GLU A 45 -2.27 10.85 -13.57
N LYS A 46 -3.52 11.32 -13.57
CA LYS A 46 -3.89 12.61 -14.19
C LYS A 46 -3.25 13.83 -13.52
N GLN A 47 -2.97 13.76 -12.22
CA GLN A 47 -2.28 14.83 -11.50
C GLN A 47 -0.78 14.83 -11.78
N LEU A 48 -0.16 13.63 -11.89
CA LEU A 48 1.23 13.47 -12.28
C LEU A 48 1.51 14.02 -13.68
N GLU A 49 0.64 13.72 -14.66
CA GLU A 49 0.78 14.24 -16.02
C GLU A 49 0.75 15.77 -16.09
N LYS A 50 -0.19 16.40 -15.38
CA LYS A 50 -0.28 17.88 -15.30
C LYS A 50 0.96 18.51 -14.67
N HIS A 51 1.57 17.85 -13.70
CA HIS A 51 2.76 18.35 -13.02
C HIS A 51 4.01 18.31 -13.91
N VAL A 52 4.07 17.40 -14.88
CA VAL A 52 5.17 17.28 -15.86
C VAL A 52 5.07 18.36 -16.94
N GLU A 53 3.87 18.72 -17.39
CA GLU A 53 3.67 19.76 -18.40
C GLU A 53 4.07 21.16 -17.91
N HIS A 54 3.83 21.47 -16.63
CA HIS A 54 4.19 22.76 -16.05
C HIS A 54 5.69 22.94 -15.81
N LYS A 55 6.48 21.87 -15.65
CA LYS A 55 7.95 21.95 -15.46
C LYS A 55 8.73 22.24 -16.74
N LYS A 56 8.14 22.07 -17.93
CA LYS A 56 8.85 22.27 -19.21
C LYS A 56 9.06 23.75 -19.58
N LYS A 57 8.45 24.70 -18.87
CA LYS A 57 8.47 26.14 -19.23
C LYS A 57 9.52 26.99 -18.51
N THR A 58 10.39 26.42 -17.66
CA THR A 58 11.30 27.18 -16.78
C THR A 58 12.81 27.01 -17.08
N ASN A 59 13.20 26.43 -18.21
CA ASN A 59 14.62 26.14 -18.50
C ASN A 59 15.34 27.22 -19.31
N VAL A 60 15.09 28.51 -19.07
CA VAL A 60 15.83 29.59 -19.74
C VAL A 60 16.97 30.14 -18.87
N THR A 61 16.89 29.98 -17.53
CA THR A 61 17.86 30.53 -16.58
C THR A 61 19.03 29.60 -16.23
N GLY A 62 18.97 28.32 -16.57
CA GLY A 62 20.00 27.32 -16.23
C GLY A 62 21.38 27.63 -16.82
N HIS A 63 21.44 28.11 -18.06
CA HIS A 63 22.71 28.34 -18.76
C HIS A 63 23.59 29.43 -18.12
N ALA A 64 22.97 30.49 -17.57
CA ALA A 64 23.71 31.59 -16.95
C ALA A 64 24.32 31.18 -15.60
N VAL A 65 23.58 30.42 -14.78
CA VAL A 65 24.11 29.90 -13.52
C VAL A 65 25.20 28.86 -13.75
N ASP A 66 25.05 27.98 -14.75
CA ASP A 66 26.06 26.98 -15.09
C ASP A 66 27.38 27.61 -15.53
N PHE A 67 27.33 28.74 -16.25
CA PHE A 67 28.53 29.49 -16.63
C PHE A 67 29.28 30.01 -15.40
N VAL A 68 28.58 30.66 -14.46
CA VAL A 68 29.17 31.20 -13.23
C VAL A 68 29.76 30.09 -12.36
N TYR A 69 29.07 28.96 -12.20
CA TYR A 69 29.60 27.82 -11.45
C TYR A 69 30.86 27.22 -12.09
N THR A 70 30.92 27.17 -13.43
CA THR A 70 32.09 26.67 -14.15
C THR A 70 33.30 27.58 -13.93
N GLU A 71 33.11 28.89 -14.01
CA GLU A 71 34.17 29.88 -13.80
C GLU A 71 34.71 29.85 -12.37
N MET A 72 33.84 29.70 -11.37
CA MET A 72 34.25 29.64 -9.96
C MET A 72 34.93 28.33 -9.57
N THR A 73 34.52 27.20 -10.14
CA THR A 73 34.98 25.87 -9.71
C THR A 73 36.02 25.25 -10.65
N GLY A 74 36.18 25.80 -11.85
CA GLY A 74 37.07 25.27 -12.89
C GLY A 74 36.62 23.93 -13.48
N LYS A 75 35.40 23.47 -13.18
CA LYS A 75 34.86 22.19 -13.65
C LYS A 75 33.58 22.45 -14.47
N GLY A 76 33.67 22.22 -15.79
CA GLY A 76 32.58 22.44 -16.75
C GLY A 76 32.01 21.16 -17.37
N TYR A 77 30.74 21.21 -17.74
CA TYR A 77 29.92 20.10 -18.27
C TYR A 77 30.09 19.87 -19.79
N PHE A 78 31.30 19.62 -20.29
CA PHE A 78 31.47 19.12 -21.67
C PHE A 78 31.28 17.60 -21.72
N ILE A 79 30.06 17.13 -21.50
CA ILE A 79 29.74 15.69 -21.56
C ILE A 79 29.43 15.22 -22.99
N ASN A 80 29.18 16.11 -23.96
CA ASN A 80 28.69 15.74 -25.29
C ASN A 80 29.41 16.38 -26.50
N GLU A 81 30.71 16.72 -26.42
CA GLU A 81 31.45 17.25 -27.59
C GLU A 81 32.24 16.22 -28.41
N ARG A 82 32.19 14.92 -28.07
CA ARG A 82 32.77 13.87 -28.92
C ARG A 82 31.85 12.66 -29.05
N ILE A 83 31.23 12.56 -30.22
CA ILE A 83 30.95 11.30 -30.93
C ILE A 83 31.80 11.34 -32.19
#